data_AF-A0A536Z5R3-F1
#
_entry.id   AF-A0A536Z5R3-F1
#
_cell.length_a   1.000
_cell.length_b   1.000
_cell.length_c   1.000
_cell.angle_alpha   90.00
_cell.angle_beta   90.00
_cell.angle_gamma   90.00
#
_symmetry.space_group_name_H-M   'P 1'
#
loop_
_entity.id
_entity.type
_entity.pdbx_description
1 polymer ?
#
loop_
_entity_poly.entity_id
_entity_poly.type
_entity_poly.pdbx_seq_one_letter_code
_entity_poly.pdbx_strand_id
1 'polypeptide(L)'
;SPQGEAEFAFLAQPGQSALDHPFGILVTGIGGMGVLTIGQIVAMAAHLEGKGATVLDMSGLAQKFGPVMSHVRIASSPGELHSVRVGTGAADLVLGCDLVVTSGSEALSKMNEMRTKVLVNATVSPTADFVKNPDWQLPGTRLQADIVDAAGAKNVDFVPAGKLATALMGDAIATNMFMLGYAFQQGRVPLAEESLVRAIELNGVAVEFNRKAFLWGRRAAADLARVERLAAPAEIIPISQAFSRNLDELIARRVDFLTGYQDRAYAERYRKLVERVRSAEAQKVGASEGKFPLSEAVARYHFKLMAYKDEYEVARLYSDPGFARKIEGMFEGGYKLKFHLAPPIFNKPDPRTGEARKSEFGPWMMTAFRILAKLKGLRGTPFDAFGMSAERKAERRLIGEYEATVAELLEHLDGENRKLAVEIASVPEHIRGFGHVKRRHLDEAKKKEAGLLAAFRASRPSVRAA
;
A
#
# COMPACT_ATOMS: atom_id res chain seq x y z
N SER A 1 19.04 -7.42 8.61
CA SER A 1 20.52 -7.51 8.56
C SER A 1 20.98 -8.65 9.47
N PRO A 2 22.20 -9.19 9.31
CA PRO A 2 22.75 -10.21 10.21
C PRO A 2 22.78 -9.78 11.69
N GLN A 3 22.69 -8.48 11.96
CA GLN A 3 22.70 -7.90 13.30
C GLN A 3 21.37 -8.07 14.08
N GLY A 4 20.23 -8.30 13.42
CA GLY A 4 18.94 -8.49 14.11
C GLY A 4 18.71 -9.90 14.66
N GLU A 5 19.46 -10.90 14.18
CA GLU A 5 19.29 -12.30 14.61
C GLU A 5 19.97 -12.59 15.96
N ALA A 6 21.06 -11.89 16.26
CA ALA A 6 21.89 -12.06 17.47
C ALA A 6 21.29 -11.42 18.74
N GLU A 7 20.17 -10.70 18.62
CA GLU A 7 19.62 -9.88 19.70
C GLU A 7 18.55 -10.59 20.56
N PHE A 8 17.97 -11.70 20.09
CA PHE A 8 17.00 -12.46 20.89
C PHE A 8 17.67 -13.60 21.63
N ALA A 9 17.47 -13.62 22.95
CA ALA A 9 17.76 -14.78 23.80
C ALA A 9 16.90 -16.00 23.38
N PHE A 10 17.22 -17.17 23.93
CA PHE A 10 16.44 -18.39 23.78
C PHE A 10 14.94 -18.13 24.03
N LEU A 11 14.07 -18.52 23.08
CA LEU A 11 12.63 -18.44 23.25
C LEU A 11 12.15 -19.65 24.06
N ALA A 12 11.41 -19.40 25.14
CA ALA A 12 10.78 -20.47 25.90
C ALA A 12 9.78 -21.22 25.00
N GLN A 13 9.76 -22.55 25.12
CA GLN A 13 8.74 -23.37 24.47
C GLN A 13 7.38 -23.06 25.11
N PRO A 14 6.35 -22.72 24.31
CA PRO A 14 5.01 -22.47 24.83
C PRO A 14 4.37 -23.78 25.28
N GLY A 15 3.50 -23.71 26.31
CA GLY A 15 2.57 -24.79 26.58
C GLY A 15 1.62 -24.95 25.39
N GLN A 16 1.42 -26.18 24.91
CA GLN A 16 0.54 -26.47 23.77
C GLN A 16 -0.89 -26.72 24.25
N SER A 17 -1.88 -26.30 23.46
CA SER A 17 -3.28 -26.70 23.66
C SER A 17 -3.39 -28.23 23.71
N ALA A 18 -4.12 -28.75 24.71
CA ALA A 18 -4.46 -30.16 24.77
C ALA A 18 -5.33 -30.56 23.56
N LEU A 19 -5.12 -31.77 23.05
CA LEU A 19 -5.89 -32.38 21.96
C LEU A 19 -6.95 -33.34 22.51
N ASP A 20 -7.70 -32.90 23.52
CA ASP A 20 -8.76 -33.70 24.15
C ASP A 20 -9.97 -33.91 23.22
N HIS A 21 -10.06 -33.10 22.17
CA HIS A 21 -11.06 -33.16 21.12
C HIS A 21 -10.42 -32.71 19.79
N PRO A 22 -11.03 -33.04 18.63
CA PRO A 22 -10.55 -32.56 17.34
C PRO A 22 -10.48 -31.03 17.27
N PHE A 23 -9.26 -30.51 17.13
CA PHE A 23 -8.92 -29.10 17.09
C PHE A 23 -9.09 -28.55 15.68
N GLY A 24 -9.93 -27.52 15.53
CA GLY A 24 -10.23 -26.86 14.26
C GLY A 24 -9.48 -25.54 14.07
N ILE A 25 -8.66 -25.46 13.02
CA ILE A 25 -7.95 -24.25 12.60
C ILE A 25 -8.56 -23.76 11.28
N LEU A 26 -8.97 -22.49 11.25
CA LEU A 26 -9.34 -21.81 10.02
C LEU A 26 -8.24 -20.82 9.63
N VAL A 27 -7.60 -21.02 8.49
CA VAL A 27 -6.63 -20.05 7.94
C VAL A 27 -7.34 -19.24 6.87
N THR A 28 -7.37 -17.91 7.00
CA THR A 28 -7.99 -17.00 6.03
C THR A 28 -6.92 -16.13 5.38
N GLY A 29 -7.03 -15.88 4.08
CA GLY A 29 -6.13 -14.95 3.41
C GLY A 29 -6.40 -14.80 1.92
N ILE A 30 -5.49 -14.10 1.25
CA ILE A 30 -5.59 -13.84 -0.19
C ILE A 30 -4.93 -14.97 -0.98
N GLY A 31 -5.60 -15.44 -2.03
CA GLY A 31 -5.09 -16.49 -2.91
C GLY A 31 -3.76 -16.11 -3.58
N GLY A 32 -2.81 -17.03 -3.56
CA GLY A 32 -1.45 -16.83 -4.07
C GLY A 32 -0.44 -16.32 -3.04
N MET A 33 -0.86 -16.03 -1.80
CA MET A 33 -0.01 -15.49 -0.73
C MET A 33 0.44 -16.55 0.31
N GLY A 34 0.23 -17.84 0.03
CA GLY A 34 0.70 -18.94 0.90
C GLY A 34 -0.30 -19.46 1.93
N VAL A 35 -1.60 -19.16 1.82
CA VAL A 35 -2.64 -19.69 2.74
C VAL A 35 -2.69 -21.22 2.73
N LEU A 36 -2.71 -21.82 1.53
CA LEU A 36 -2.70 -23.28 1.33
C LEU A 36 -1.43 -23.91 1.91
N THR A 37 -0.30 -23.23 1.78
CA THR A 37 0.99 -23.68 2.31
C THR A 37 0.96 -23.83 3.82
N ILE A 38 0.29 -22.92 4.54
CA ILE A 38 0.10 -23.06 5.99
C ILE A 38 -0.71 -24.32 6.32
N GLY A 39 -1.82 -24.56 5.61
CA GLY A 39 -2.63 -25.77 5.82
C GLY A 39 -1.83 -27.06 5.63
N GLN A 40 -1.03 -27.12 4.56
CA GLN A 40 -0.15 -28.25 4.27
C GLN A 40 0.94 -28.47 5.32
N ILE A 41 1.59 -27.38 5.79
CA ILE A 41 2.64 -27.46 6.80
C ILE A 41 2.09 -27.95 8.13
N VAL A 42 0.94 -27.42 8.56
CA VAL A 42 0.27 -27.85 9.80
C VAL A 42 -0.13 -29.32 9.72
N ALA A 43 -0.69 -29.76 8.59
CA ALA A 43 -1.09 -31.16 8.42
C ALA A 43 0.11 -32.12 8.36
N MET A 44 1.19 -31.75 7.68
CA MET A 44 2.41 -32.54 7.65
C MET A 44 3.05 -32.62 9.04
N ALA A 45 3.10 -31.51 9.79
CA ALA A 45 3.59 -31.51 11.16
C ALA A 45 2.76 -32.42 12.08
N ALA A 46 1.43 -32.39 11.96
CA ALA A 46 0.56 -33.33 12.67
C ALA A 46 0.83 -34.80 12.28
N HIS A 47 1.02 -35.06 10.98
CA HIS A 47 1.34 -36.40 10.50
C HIS A 47 2.67 -36.92 11.04
N LEU A 48 3.70 -36.08 11.11
CA LEU A 48 5.01 -36.44 11.69
C LEU A 48 4.91 -36.83 13.17
N GLU A 49 3.90 -36.32 13.89
CA GLU A 49 3.61 -36.66 15.29
C GLU A 49 2.68 -37.87 15.45
N GLY A 50 2.26 -38.52 14.35
CA GLY A 50 1.30 -39.62 14.38
C GLY A 50 -0.15 -39.19 14.68
N LYS A 51 -0.44 -37.89 14.65
CA LYS A 51 -1.78 -37.33 14.87
C LYS A 51 -2.65 -37.46 13.62
N GLY A 52 -3.97 -37.42 13.81
CA GLY A 52 -4.92 -37.28 12.70
C GLY A 52 -4.91 -35.86 12.14
N ALA A 53 -4.88 -35.70 10.82
CA ALA A 53 -5.04 -34.39 10.19
C ALA A 53 -5.84 -34.43 8.89
N THR A 54 -6.68 -33.42 8.66
CA THR A 54 -7.39 -33.19 7.39
C THR A 54 -7.28 -31.74 6.97
N VAL A 55 -7.11 -31.49 5.68
CA VAL A 55 -7.10 -30.15 5.09
C VAL A 55 -8.17 -30.06 4.00
N LEU A 56 -8.98 -29.00 4.05
CA LEU A 56 -9.92 -28.64 2.99
C LEU A 56 -9.68 -27.18 2.60
N ASP A 57 -9.17 -26.96 1.40
CA ASP A 57 -8.95 -25.63 0.83
C ASP A 57 -10.17 -25.18 0.03
N MET A 58 -10.64 -23.97 0.32
CA MET A 58 -11.74 -23.31 -0.37
C MET A 58 -11.23 -22.00 -0.97
N SER A 59 -11.28 -21.89 -2.30
CA SER A 59 -10.99 -20.65 -3.03
C SER A 59 -12.27 -20.08 -3.62
N GLY A 60 -12.47 -18.77 -3.49
CA GLY A 60 -13.56 -18.08 -4.18
C GLY A 60 -13.46 -18.16 -5.71
N LEU A 61 -14.49 -17.71 -6.42
CA LEU A 61 -14.57 -17.74 -7.89
C LEU A 61 -13.41 -17.00 -8.61
N ALA A 62 -12.72 -16.10 -7.91
CA ALA A 62 -11.56 -15.38 -8.44
C ALA A 62 -10.28 -16.23 -8.32
N GLN A 63 -9.75 -16.68 -9.47
CA GLN A 63 -8.57 -17.55 -9.57
C GLN A 63 -7.24 -16.94 -9.07
N LYS A 64 -7.13 -15.60 -8.94
CA LYS A 64 -5.95 -14.90 -8.37
C LYS A 64 -6.42 -13.70 -7.56
N PHE A 65 -5.81 -13.48 -6.38
CA PHE A 65 -6.13 -12.38 -5.46
C PHE A 65 -7.55 -12.38 -4.87
N GLY A 66 -8.27 -13.50 -4.98
CA GLY A 66 -9.56 -13.71 -4.31
C GLY A 66 -9.42 -14.20 -2.86
N PRO A 67 -10.52 -14.20 -2.09
CA PRO A 67 -10.53 -14.79 -0.75
C PRO A 67 -10.28 -16.30 -0.83
N VAL A 68 -9.42 -16.78 0.06
CA VAL A 68 -9.08 -18.19 0.23
C VAL A 68 -9.13 -18.55 1.70
N MET A 69 -9.69 -19.71 1.99
CA MET A 69 -9.77 -20.31 3.32
C MET A 69 -9.21 -21.72 3.29
N SER A 70 -8.39 -22.06 4.28
CA SER A 70 -7.94 -23.43 4.52
C SER A 70 -8.52 -23.91 5.85
N HIS A 71 -9.37 -24.92 5.80
CA HIS A 71 -9.87 -25.61 6.97
C HIS A 71 -8.91 -26.73 7.32
N VAL A 72 -8.27 -26.64 8.49
CA VAL A 72 -7.38 -27.68 9.00
C VAL A 72 -8.01 -28.26 10.27
N ARG A 73 -8.05 -29.58 10.37
CA ARG A 73 -8.43 -30.26 11.61
C ARG A 73 -7.33 -31.18 12.06
N ILE A 74 -7.08 -31.20 13.36
CA ILE A 74 -6.08 -32.04 14.02
C ILE A 74 -6.78 -32.82 15.13
N ALA A 75 -6.49 -34.10 15.28
CA ALA A 75 -6.98 -34.90 16.39
C ALA A 75 -5.86 -35.81 16.93
N SER A 76 -6.05 -36.38 18.12
CA SER A 76 -5.05 -37.25 18.74
C SER A 76 -4.77 -38.48 17.88
N SER A 77 -5.79 -38.98 17.19
CA SER A 77 -5.70 -40.06 16.20
C SER A 77 -6.53 -39.76 14.94
N PRO A 78 -6.20 -40.35 13.77
CA PRO A 78 -7.00 -40.20 12.55
C PRO A 78 -8.46 -40.64 12.68
N GLY A 79 -8.75 -41.62 13.55
CA GLY A 79 -10.09 -42.18 13.72
C GLY A 79 -11.11 -41.22 14.31
N GLU A 80 -10.67 -40.13 14.93
CA GLU A 80 -11.54 -39.11 15.55
C GLU A 80 -12.00 -38.02 14.57
N LEU A 81 -11.46 -38.01 13.34
CA LEU A 81 -11.81 -37.02 12.32
C LEU A 81 -12.94 -37.53 11.42
N HIS A 82 -14.18 -37.14 11.74
CA HIS A 82 -15.38 -37.50 10.97
C HIS A 82 -15.87 -36.43 9.97
N SER A 83 -15.21 -35.28 9.93
CA SER A 83 -15.52 -34.19 8.97
C SER A 83 -14.21 -33.50 8.61
N VAL A 84 -14.06 -33.06 7.36
CA VAL A 84 -12.90 -32.31 6.90
C VAL A 84 -13.06 -30.79 7.09
N ARG A 85 -14.30 -30.30 7.20
CA ARG A 85 -14.60 -28.87 7.31
C ARG A 85 -14.78 -28.46 8.77
N VAL A 86 -14.27 -27.28 9.13
CA VAL A 86 -14.58 -26.65 10.42
C VAL A 86 -16.05 -26.21 10.41
N GLY A 87 -16.82 -26.69 11.37
CA GLY A 87 -18.25 -26.39 11.52
C GLY A 87 -18.52 -24.94 11.92
N THR A 88 -19.78 -24.54 11.84
CA THR A 88 -20.25 -23.24 12.35
C THR A 88 -19.96 -23.12 13.85
N GLY A 89 -19.37 -22.00 14.28
CA GLY A 89 -18.96 -21.76 15.66
C GLY A 89 -17.96 -22.78 16.24
N ALA A 90 -17.31 -23.57 15.39
CA ALA A 90 -16.49 -24.70 15.81
C ALA A 90 -14.97 -24.51 15.62
N ALA A 91 -14.52 -23.31 15.22
CA ALA A 91 -13.09 -23.04 15.14
C ALA A 91 -12.50 -22.84 16.55
N ASP A 92 -11.42 -23.54 16.85
CA ASP A 92 -10.62 -23.29 18.07
C ASP A 92 -9.62 -22.16 17.83
N LEU A 93 -9.06 -22.10 16.62
CA LEU A 93 -8.17 -21.04 16.17
C LEU A 93 -8.60 -20.51 14.80
N VAL A 94 -8.71 -19.19 14.67
CA VAL A 94 -8.72 -18.52 13.36
C VAL A 94 -7.39 -17.80 13.17
N LEU A 95 -6.65 -18.21 12.14
CA LEU A 95 -5.40 -17.61 11.72
C LEU A 95 -5.68 -16.63 10.56
N GLY A 96 -5.96 -15.39 10.92
CA GLY A 96 -6.29 -14.31 10.01
C GLY A 96 -5.08 -13.72 9.30
N CYS A 97 -4.68 -14.27 8.15
CA CYS A 97 -3.54 -13.73 7.40
C CYS A 97 -3.90 -12.46 6.60
N ASP A 98 -5.19 -12.22 6.35
CA ASP A 98 -5.72 -10.99 5.75
C ASP A 98 -6.96 -10.51 6.51
N LEU A 99 -7.01 -9.22 6.84
CA LEU A 99 -8.11 -8.64 7.61
C LEU A 99 -9.46 -8.75 6.89
N VAL A 100 -9.51 -8.45 5.60
CA VAL A 100 -10.76 -8.39 4.81
C VAL A 100 -11.36 -9.78 4.66
N VAL A 101 -10.53 -10.79 4.36
CA VAL A 101 -11.00 -12.18 4.26
C VAL A 101 -11.47 -12.70 5.61
N THR A 102 -10.79 -12.32 6.71
CA THR A 102 -11.16 -12.76 8.06
C THR A 102 -12.49 -12.17 8.55
N SER A 103 -12.79 -10.93 8.18
CA SER A 103 -14.09 -10.29 8.45
C SER A 103 -15.21 -10.76 7.50
N GLY A 104 -14.92 -11.67 6.56
CA GLY A 104 -15.94 -12.21 5.66
C GLY A 104 -16.96 -13.09 6.40
N SER A 105 -18.22 -13.07 5.97
CA SER A 105 -19.32 -13.80 6.61
C SER A 105 -19.04 -15.30 6.80
N GLU A 106 -18.36 -15.94 5.85
CA GLU A 106 -17.99 -17.34 5.96
C GLU A 106 -17.01 -17.59 7.11
N ALA A 107 -15.98 -16.75 7.27
CA ALA A 107 -15.03 -16.85 8.36
C ALA A 107 -15.67 -16.51 9.72
N LEU A 108 -16.44 -15.42 9.78
CA LEU A 108 -17.17 -15.02 10.99
C LEU A 108 -18.12 -16.13 11.48
N SER A 109 -18.79 -16.85 10.56
CA SER A 109 -19.68 -17.98 10.92
C SER A 109 -18.98 -19.14 11.63
N LYS A 110 -17.64 -19.22 11.58
CA LYS A 110 -16.86 -20.28 12.25
C LYS A 110 -16.42 -19.89 13.66
N MET A 111 -16.58 -18.64 14.03
CA MET A 111 -16.16 -18.09 15.32
C MET A 111 -17.25 -18.25 16.38
N ASN A 112 -16.82 -18.38 17.63
CA ASN A 112 -17.66 -18.42 18.80
C ASN A 112 -16.94 -17.80 20.00
N GLU A 113 -17.63 -16.93 20.73
CA GLU A 113 -17.09 -16.17 21.87
C GLU A 113 -16.53 -17.04 23.01
N MET A 114 -17.01 -18.28 23.15
CA MET A 114 -16.62 -19.16 24.26
C MET A 114 -15.42 -20.05 23.94
N ARG A 115 -15.08 -20.26 22.65
CA ARG A 115 -14.02 -21.20 22.25
C ARG A 115 -12.94 -20.60 21.35
N THR A 116 -13.31 -19.69 20.45
CA THR A 116 -12.46 -19.37 19.30
C THR A 116 -11.43 -18.31 19.67
N LYS A 117 -10.14 -18.63 19.58
CA LYS A 117 -9.08 -17.62 19.59
C LYS A 117 -8.82 -17.13 18.17
N VAL A 118 -8.72 -15.82 17.96
CA VAL A 118 -8.59 -15.21 16.64
C VAL A 118 -7.34 -14.33 16.61
N LEU A 119 -6.40 -14.66 15.73
CA LEU A 119 -5.13 -13.95 15.57
C LEU A 119 -5.11 -13.36 14.17
N VAL A 120 -5.11 -12.03 14.03
CA VAL A 120 -5.36 -11.37 12.75
C VAL A 120 -4.26 -10.39 12.38
N ASN A 121 -3.75 -10.51 11.17
CA ASN A 121 -2.94 -9.49 10.52
C ASN A 121 -3.81 -8.25 10.26
N ALA A 122 -3.57 -7.18 11.01
CA ALA A 122 -4.25 -5.90 10.88
C ALA A 122 -3.70 -5.02 9.74
N THR A 123 -2.71 -5.50 8.99
CA THR A 123 -2.19 -4.78 7.82
C THR A 123 -3.15 -4.92 6.65
N VAL A 124 -3.79 -3.81 6.27
CA VAL A 124 -4.67 -3.77 5.09
C VAL A 124 -3.83 -3.77 3.82
N SER A 125 -3.96 -4.83 3.03
CA SER A 125 -3.39 -4.91 1.67
C SER A 125 -4.46 -4.57 0.63
N PRO A 126 -4.12 -3.91 -0.49
CA PRO A 126 -5.07 -3.70 -1.58
C PRO A 126 -5.52 -5.04 -2.18
N THR A 127 -6.83 -5.33 -2.18
CA THR A 127 -7.39 -6.54 -2.80
C THR A 127 -7.60 -6.34 -4.32
N ALA A 128 -7.93 -7.41 -5.06
CA ALA A 128 -8.25 -7.30 -6.50
C ALA A 128 -9.41 -6.33 -6.79
N ASP A 129 -10.34 -6.16 -5.84
CA ASP A 129 -11.44 -5.21 -5.96
C ASP A 129 -10.95 -3.75 -5.85
N PHE A 130 -9.90 -3.50 -5.07
CA PHE A 130 -9.20 -2.20 -5.01
C PHE A 130 -8.55 -1.82 -6.35
N VAL A 131 -8.04 -2.81 -7.09
CA VAL A 131 -7.42 -2.59 -8.41
C VAL A 131 -8.47 -2.31 -9.49
N LYS A 132 -9.66 -2.93 -9.39
CA LYS A 132 -10.74 -2.79 -10.37
C LYS A 132 -11.61 -1.56 -10.15
N ASN A 133 -11.73 -1.09 -8.90
CA ASN A 133 -12.53 0.07 -8.54
C ASN A 133 -11.67 1.08 -7.74
N PRO A 134 -11.13 2.12 -8.39
CA PRO A 134 -10.30 3.14 -7.73
C PRO A 134 -11.04 3.99 -6.69
N ASP A 135 -12.38 4.00 -6.74
CA ASP A 135 -13.26 4.66 -5.77
C ASP A 135 -13.76 3.68 -4.69
N TRP A 136 -13.28 2.44 -4.71
CA TRP A 136 -13.55 1.45 -3.68
C TRP A 136 -12.91 1.92 -2.38
N GLN A 137 -13.75 2.42 -1.49
CA GLN A 137 -13.39 2.62 -0.10
C GLN A 137 -13.39 1.26 0.58
N LEU A 138 -12.41 1.01 1.45
CA LEU A 138 -12.42 -0.15 2.34
C LEU A 138 -13.78 -0.14 3.08
N PRO A 139 -14.66 -1.14 2.88
CA PRO A 139 -15.95 -1.15 3.55
C PRO A 139 -15.70 -1.19 5.05
N GLY A 140 -16.05 -0.11 5.74
CA GLY A 140 -16.21 -0.06 7.19
C GLY A 140 -14.92 0.13 7.99
N THR A 141 -14.95 1.18 8.81
CA THR A 141 -14.30 1.26 10.13
C THR A 141 -14.75 0.16 11.12
N ARG A 142 -15.33 -0.95 10.63
CA ARG A 142 -15.92 -2.04 11.40
C ARG A 142 -15.34 -3.43 11.13
N LEU A 143 -14.42 -3.63 10.17
CA LEU A 143 -13.86 -4.99 9.93
C LEU A 143 -13.29 -5.65 11.20
N GLN A 144 -12.56 -4.87 12.00
CA GLN A 144 -12.07 -5.32 13.30
C GLN A 144 -13.20 -5.50 14.31
N ALA A 145 -14.21 -4.64 14.29
CA ALA A 145 -15.38 -4.74 15.16
C ALA A 145 -16.19 -6.01 14.86
N ASP A 146 -16.42 -6.35 13.59
CA ASP A 146 -17.16 -7.55 13.19
C ASP A 146 -16.47 -8.84 13.68
N ILE A 147 -15.13 -8.88 13.62
CA ILE A 147 -14.33 -9.99 14.16
C ILE A 147 -14.44 -10.03 15.69
N VAL A 148 -14.37 -8.87 16.35
CA VAL A 148 -14.53 -8.75 17.81
C VAL A 148 -15.92 -9.18 18.25
N ASP A 149 -16.96 -8.83 17.50
CA ASP A 149 -18.35 -9.19 17.80
C ASP A 149 -18.58 -10.69 17.61
N ALA A 150 -17.92 -11.33 16.64
CA ALA A 150 -18.08 -12.77 16.38
C ALA A 150 -17.30 -13.67 17.36
N ALA A 151 -16.13 -13.22 17.84
CA ALA A 151 -15.22 -14.02 18.67
C ALA A 151 -15.09 -13.52 20.12
N GLY A 152 -15.59 -12.34 20.43
CA GLY A 152 -15.45 -11.68 21.73
C GLY A 152 -14.10 -10.96 21.88
N ALA A 153 -14.12 -9.74 22.40
CA ALA A 153 -12.95 -8.85 22.48
C ALA A 153 -11.72 -9.46 23.19
N LYS A 154 -11.92 -10.35 24.17
CA LYS A 154 -10.82 -11.01 24.91
C LYS A 154 -10.10 -12.08 24.08
N ASN A 155 -10.72 -12.54 23.00
CA ASN A 155 -10.22 -13.64 22.18
C ASN A 155 -9.56 -13.17 20.88
N VAL A 156 -9.57 -11.87 20.57
CA VAL A 156 -9.04 -11.34 19.32
C VAL A 156 -7.76 -10.56 19.56
N ASP A 157 -6.69 -10.95 18.87
CA ASP A 157 -5.42 -10.23 18.87
C ASP A 157 -5.13 -9.72 17.44
N PHE A 158 -4.99 -8.40 17.31
CA PHE A 158 -4.63 -7.73 16.06
C PHE A 158 -3.14 -7.40 16.04
N VAL A 159 -2.42 -7.89 15.02
CA VAL A 159 -0.97 -7.70 14.88
C VAL A 159 -0.68 -7.05 13.52
N PRO A 160 0.21 -6.04 13.41
CA PRO A 160 0.61 -5.47 12.13
C PRO A 160 1.58 -6.41 11.36
N ALA A 161 1.25 -7.70 11.28
CA ALA A 161 2.12 -8.77 10.80
C ALA A 161 2.60 -8.53 9.37
N GLY A 162 1.74 -8.05 8.48
CA GLY A 162 2.13 -7.71 7.10
C GLY A 162 3.21 -6.63 7.02
N LYS A 163 3.09 -5.57 7.83
CA LYS A 163 4.12 -4.52 7.93
C LYS A 163 5.43 -5.07 8.49
N LEU A 164 5.35 -5.83 9.60
CA LEU A 164 6.52 -6.40 10.27
C LEU A 164 7.25 -7.40 9.38
N ALA A 165 6.52 -8.34 8.79
CA ALA A 165 7.06 -9.34 7.89
C ALA A 165 7.76 -8.68 6.68
N THR A 166 7.11 -7.70 6.05
CA THR A 166 7.72 -6.95 4.93
C THR A 166 8.98 -6.20 5.35
N ALA A 167 8.98 -5.56 6.51
CA ALA A 167 10.12 -4.78 6.99
C ALA A 167 11.32 -5.66 7.38
N LEU A 168 11.07 -6.82 8.00
CA LEU A 168 12.10 -7.74 8.48
C LEU A 168 12.63 -8.65 7.36
N MET A 169 11.76 -9.07 6.45
CA MET A 169 12.03 -10.12 5.46
C MET A 169 12.07 -9.60 4.01
N GLY A 170 11.72 -8.33 3.78
CA GLY A 170 11.70 -7.71 2.46
C GLY A 170 10.48 -8.03 1.59
N ASP A 171 9.62 -8.96 2.01
CA ASP A 171 8.47 -9.43 1.23
C ASP A 171 7.25 -9.72 2.13
N ALA A 172 6.05 -9.31 1.68
CA ALA A 172 4.79 -9.56 2.35
C ALA A 172 4.35 -11.03 2.31
N ILE A 173 4.91 -11.87 1.44
CA ILE A 173 4.66 -13.33 1.42
C ILE A 173 5.04 -13.99 2.75
N ALA A 174 5.99 -13.42 3.50
CA ALA A 174 6.36 -13.91 4.84
C ALA A 174 5.22 -13.81 5.86
N THR A 175 4.18 -13.02 5.62
CA THR A 175 3.10 -12.73 6.59
C THR A 175 2.42 -13.99 7.10
N ASN A 176 2.08 -14.93 6.21
CA ASN A 176 1.31 -16.11 6.61
C ASN A 176 2.12 -17.03 7.53
N MET A 177 3.40 -17.22 7.21
CA MET A 177 4.32 -18.02 8.02
C MET A 177 4.66 -17.31 9.34
N PHE A 178 4.79 -15.99 9.32
CA PHE A 178 4.89 -15.16 10.52
C PHE A 178 3.66 -15.34 11.43
N MET A 179 2.45 -15.30 10.88
CA MET A 179 1.24 -15.51 11.65
C MET A 179 1.20 -16.91 12.29
N LEU A 180 1.62 -17.96 11.56
CA LEU A 180 1.74 -19.32 12.13
C LEU A 180 2.72 -19.36 13.32
N GLY A 181 3.88 -18.71 13.20
CA GLY A 181 4.85 -18.59 14.29
C GLY A 181 4.29 -17.83 15.49
N TYR A 182 3.57 -16.73 15.25
CA TYR A 182 2.90 -15.98 16.30
C TYR A 182 1.88 -16.86 17.04
N ALA A 183 1.05 -17.59 16.30
CA ALA A 183 0.06 -18.49 16.86
C ALA A 183 0.67 -19.64 17.67
N PHE A 184 1.77 -20.22 17.18
CA PHE A 184 2.51 -21.26 17.89
C PHE A 184 3.01 -20.74 19.24
N GLN A 185 3.68 -19.58 19.26
CA GLN A 185 4.24 -19.03 20.50
C GLN A 185 3.16 -18.60 21.51
N GLN A 186 1.95 -18.28 21.05
CA GLN A 186 0.78 -18.06 21.91
C GLN A 186 0.18 -19.36 22.48
N GLY A 187 0.78 -20.51 22.21
CA GLY A 187 0.32 -21.84 22.65
C GLY A 187 -0.93 -22.34 21.93
N ARG A 188 -1.31 -21.72 20.80
CA ARG A 188 -2.60 -21.98 20.11
C ARG A 188 -2.53 -23.04 19.02
N VAL A 189 -1.33 -23.54 18.70
CA VAL A 189 -1.13 -24.60 17.71
C VAL A 189 -0.75 -25.88 18.47
N PRO A 190 -1.55 -26.96 18.42
CA PRO A 190 -1.33 -28.16 19.21
C PRO A 190 -0.32 -29.11 18.54
N LEU A 191 0.86 -28.59 18.20
CA LEU A 191 1.95 -29.28 17.52
C LEU A 191 3.28 -28.83 18.11
N ALA A 192 4.30 -29.69 18.01
CA ALA A 192 5.66 -29.38 18.41
C ALA A 192 6.36 -28.45 17.39
N GLU A 193 7.30 -27.65 17.90
CA GLU A 193 8.11 -26.76 17.06
C GLU A 193 8.89 -27.58 16.04
N GLU A 194 9.50 -28.67 16.49
CA GLU A 194 10.36 -29.54 15.68
C GLU A 194 9.60 -30.10 14.49
N SER A 195 8.34 -30.48 14.69
CA SER A 195 7.45 -30.97 13.63
C SER A 195 7.08 -29.89 12.63
N LEU A 196 6.80 -28.66 13.09
CA LEU A 196 6.50 -27.51 12.23
C LEU A 196 7.72 -27.12 11.40
N VAL A 197 8.89 -27.04 12.02
CA VAL A 197 10.16 -26.75 11.32
C VAL A 197 10.48 -27.86 10.31
N ARG A 198 10.31 -29.13 10.69
CA ARG A 198 10.53 -30.25 9.78
C ARG A 198 9.53 -30.25 8.62
N ALA A 199 8.27 -29.90 8.85
CA ALA A 199 7.27 -29.76 7.81
C ALA A 199 7.61 -28.62 6.83
N ILE A 200 8.17 -27.50 7.31
CA ILE A 200 8.71 -26.42 6.46
C ILE A 200 9.84 -26.94 5.57
N GLU A 201 10.77 -27.72 6.13
CA GLU A 201 11.87 -28.33 5.36
C GLU A 201 11.36 -29.29 4.28
N LEU A 202 10.41 -30.16 4.63
CA LEU A 202 9.82 -31.12 3.70
C LEU A 202 8.98 -30.48 2.60
N ASN A 203 8.40 -29.29 2.85
CA ASN A 203 7.70 -28.53 1.82
C ASN A 203 8.67 -28.07 0.70
N GLY A 204 9.95 -27.87 1.03
CA GLY A 204 11.03 -27.63 0.04
C GLY A 204 11.03 -26.24 -0.62
N VAL A 205 10.02 -25.40 -0.37
CA VAL A 205 9.92 -24.06 -0.96
C VAL A 205 10.48 -23.02 0.00
N ALA A 206 11.55 -22.34 -0.43
CA ALA A 206 12.16 -21.22 0.29
C ALA A 206 12.36 -21.52 1.81
N VAL A 207 12.90 -22.69 2.12
CA VAL A 207 12.94 -23.27 3.47
C VAL A 207 13.48 -22.28 4.51
N GLU A 208 14.67 -21.71 4.26
CA GLU A 208 15.29 -20.76 5.19
C GLU A 208 14.47 -19.48 5.38
N PHE A 209 13.85 -18.97 4.31
CA PHE A 209 12.96 -17.82 4.39
C PHE A 209 11.73 -18.11 5.28
N ASN A 210 11.09 -19.26 5.09
CA ASN A 210 9.93 -19.66 5.87
C ASN A 210 10.29 -19.96 7.34
N ARG A 211 11.43 -20.61 7.61
CA ARG A 211 11.94 -20.81 8.98
C ARG A 211 12.18 -19.49 9.70
N LYS A 212 12.78 -18.51 9.01
CA LYS A 212 12.99 -17.16 9.54
C LYS A 212 11.67 -16.42 9.76
N ALA A 213 10.71 -16.49 8.83
CA ALA A 213 9.40 -15.87 8.99
C ALA A 213 8.65 -16.45 10.19
N PHE A 214 8.65 -17.78 10.36
CA PHE A 214 8.08 -18.47 11.52
C PHE A 214 8.75 -18.01 12.82
N LEU A 215 10.08 -17.96 12.87
CA LEU A 215 10.83 -17.49 14.03
C LEU A 215 10.50 -16.02 14.39
N TRP A 216 10.40 -15.13 13.40
CA TRP A 216 10.00 -13.74 13.65
C TRP A 216 8.59 -13.62 14.20
N GLY A 217 7.67 -14.45 13.71
CA GLY A 217 6.32 -14.59 14.26
C GLY A 217 6.34 -14.94 15.75
N ARG A 218 7.14 -15.95 16.12
CA ARG A 218 7.32 -16.35 17.52
C ARG A 218 7.90 -15.22 18.37
N ARG A 219 8.94 -14.54 17.88
CA ARG A 219 9.54 -13.39 18.57
C ARG A 219 8.52 -12.27 18.80
N ALA A 220 7.65 -12.01 17.84
CA ALA A 220 6.63 -10.97 17.96
C ALA A 220 5.55 -11.32 18.99
N ALA A 221 5.22 -12.59 19.14
CA ALA A 221 4.32 -13.05 20.21
C ALA A 221 4.95 -12.95 21.61
N ALA A 222 6.29 -13.08 21.71
CA ALA A 222 7.01 -12.94 22.97
C ALA A 222 7.27 -11.47 23.34
N ASP A 223 7.67 -10.62 22.39
CA ASP A 223 7.97 -9.20 22.60
C ASP A 223 7.70 -8.40 21.30
N LEU A 224 6.44 -8.01 21.11
CA LEU A 224 6.01 -7.25 19.93
C LEU A 224 6.73 -5.91 19.82
N ALA A 225 6.88 -5.18 20.93
CA ALA A 225 7.48 -3.86 20.95
C ALA A 225 8.96 -3.89 20.52
N ARG A 226 9.70 -4.95 20.87
CA ARG A 226 11.06 -5.13 20.39
C ARG A 226 11.12 -5.49 18.91
N VAL A 227 10.24 -6.37 18.44
CA VAL A 227 10.16 -6.69 17.02
C VAL A 227 9.81 -5.46 16.20
N GLU A 228 8.90 -4.61 16.68
CA GLU A 228 8.57 -3.32 16.06
C GLU A 228 9.79 -2.39 15.97
N ARG A 229 10.61 -2.30 17.02
CA ARG A 229 11.85 -1.50 17.00
C ARG A 229 12.89 -2.02 16.01
N LEU A 230 13.01 -3.34 15.85
CA LEU A 230 13.92 -3.95 14.89
C LEU A 230 13.41 -3.89 13.44
N ALA A 231 12.08 -3.92 13.28
CA ALA A 231 11.40 -3.72 12.00
C ALA A 231 11.35 -2.24 11.61
N ALA A 232 11.50 -1.32 12.56
CA ALA A 232 11.67 0.08 12.27
C ALA A 232 12.96 0.25 11.44
N PRO A 233 12.90 0.87 10.25
CA PRO A 233 14.11 1.14 9.50
C PRO A 233 15.06 1.94 10.41
N ALA A 234 16.31 1.48 10.54
CA ALA A 234 17.36 2.30 11.14
C ALA A 234 17.25 3.69 10.53
N GLU A 235 17.05 4.72 11.36
CA GLU A 235 16.73 6.07 10.93
C GLU A 235 17.81 6.64 10.00
N ILE A 236 17.70 6.30 8.73
CA ILE A 236 17.88 7.23 7.65
C ILE A 236 16.48 7.35 7.09
N ILE A 237 15.61 8.09 7.78
CA ILE A 237 14.42 8.63 7.14
C ILE A 237 14.99 9.47 5.99
N PRO A 238 14.83 9.05 4.73
CA PRO A 238 15.13 9.96 3.65
C PRO A 238 14.14 11.10 3.86
N ILE A 239 14.65 12.33 3.99
CA ILE A 239 13.88 13.58 4.20
C ILE A 239 12.68 13.69 3.23
N SER A 240 12.67 12.90 2.16
CA SER A 240 11.60 12.72 1.19
C SER A 240 10.34 11.93 1.64
N GLN A 241 10.22 11.38 2.85
CA GLN A 241 9.01 10.60 3.25
C GLN A 241 8.27 10.98 4.55
N ALA A 242 8.76 11.87 5.41
CA ALA A 242 7.96 12.38 6.54
C ALA A 242 6.66 13.08 6.07
N PHE A 243 5.54 12.95 6.77
CA PHE A 243 4.40 13.83 6.52
C PHE A 243 4.76 15.23 7.03
N SER A 244 4.64 16.25 6.19
CA SER A 244 4.91 17.62 6.60
C SER A 244 4.01 18.00 7.77
N ARG A 245 4.60 18.46 8.87
CA ARG A 245 3.91 18.77 10.12
C ARG A 245 3.15 20.10 10.04
N ASN A 246 3.55 20.96 9.11
CA ASN A 246 2.95 22.27 8.87
C ASN A 246 3.17 22.71 7.41
N LEU A 247 2.58 23.85 7.04
CA LEU A 247 2.65 24.40 5.69
C LEU A 247 4.07 24.79 5.26
N ASP A 248 4.92 25.29 6.18
CA ASP A 248 6.30 25.69 5.84
C ASP A 248 7.16 24.47 5.46
N GLU A 249 7.06 23.39 6.23
CA GLU A 249 7.74 22.12 5.90
C GLU A 249 7.23 21.54 4.57
N LEU A 250 5.93 21.69 4.30
CA LEU A 250 5.30 21.26 3.06
C LEU A 250 5.85 22.03 1.85
N ILE A 251 6.01 23.35 1.98
CA ILE A 251 6.57 24.21 0.93
C ILE A 251 8.05 23.88 0.72
N ALA A 252 8.84 23.84 1.80
CA ALA A 252 10.28 23.59 1.74
C ALA A 252 10.59 22.27 1.02
N ARG A 253 9.93 21.18 1.42
CA ARG A 253 10.11 19.87 0.81
C ARG A 253 9.79 19.86 -0.69
N ARG A 254 8.74 20.57 -1.09
CA ARG A 254 8.33 20.65 -2.50
C ARG A 254 9.26 21.52 -3.32
N VAL A 255 9.82 22.58 -2.74
CA VAL A 255 10.89 23.38 -3.36
C VAL A 255 12.13 22.51 -3.60
N ASP A 256 12.55 21.73 -2.60
CA ASP A 256 13.69 20.81 -2.75
C ASP A 256 13.42 19.77 -3.85
N PHE A 257 12.23 19.16 -3.84
CA PHE A 257 11.83 18.22 -4.87
C PHE A 257 11.83 18.85 -6.27
N LEU A 258 11.20 20.02 -6.44
CA LEU A 258 11.10 20.69 -7.74
C LEU A 258 12.47 21.17 -8.26
N THR A 259 13.39 21.50 -7.35
CA THR A 259 14.78 21.82 -7.68
C THR A 259 15.50 20.59 -8.24
N GLY A 260 15.31 19.44 -7.61
CA GLY A 260 15.81 18.15 -8.11
C GLY A 260 15.15 17.73 -9.42
N TYR A 261 13.84 17.96 -9.54
CA TYR A 261 13.01 17.62 -10.70
C TYR A 261 13.42 18.40 -11.95
N GLN A 262 13.55 19.72 -11.85
CA GLN A 262 13.91 20.61 -12.96
C GLN A 262 15.13 21.46 -12.55
N ASP A 263 14.90 22.57 -11.86
CA ASP A 263 15.91 23.52 -11.41
C ASP A 263 15.33 24.46 -10.34
N ARG A 264 16.18 25.35 -9.82
CA ARG A 264 15.81 26.32 -8.78
C ARG A 264 14.77 27.34 -9.23
N ALA A 265 14.79 27.75 -10.51
CA ALA A 265 13.83 28.73 -11.02
C ALA A 265 12.41 28.13 -11.10
N TYR A 266 12.31 26.85 -11.46
CA TYR A 266 11.06 26.10 -11.47
C TYR A 266 10.49 25.92 -10.06
N ALA A 267 11.34 25.60 -9.07
CA ALA A 267 10.93 25.54 -7.67
C ALA A 267 10.51 26.91 -7.11
N GLU A 268 11.16 27.99 -7.54
CA GLU A 268 10.80 29.34 -7.11
C GLU A 268 9.46 29.80 -7.70
N ARG A 269 9.12 29.40 -8.92
CA ARG A 269 7.78 29.61 -9.50
C ARG A 269 6.68 29.01 -8.61
N TYR A 270 6.89 27.77 -8.15
CA TYR A 270 6.00 27.11 -7.20
C TYR A 270 5.87 27.90 -5.89
N ARG A 271 7.01 28.24 -5.29
CA ARG A 271 7.05 28.95 -4.00
C ARG A 271 6.31 30.28 -4.08
N LYS A 272 6.55 31.08 -5.12
CA LYS A 272 5.92 32.40 -5.32
C LYS A 272 4.40 32.31 -5.37
N LEU A 273 3.82 31.31 -6.04
CA LEU A 273 2.37 31.15 -6.08
C LEU A 273 1.81 30.84 -4.69
N VAL A 274 2.40 29.88 -3.98
CA VAL A 274 1.93 29.48 -2.64
C VAL A 274 2.04 30.63 -1.65
N GLU A 275 3.15 31.38 -1.68
CA GLU A 275 3.37 32.54 -0.81
C GLU A 275 2.39 33.68 -1.10
N ARG A 276 2.08 33.92 -2.38
CA ARG A 276 1.06 34.89 -2.79
C ARG A 276 -0.32 34.50 -2.25
N VAL A 277 -0.69 33.21 -2.35
CA VAL A 277 -1.96 32.69 -1.81
C VAL A 277 -1.99 32.82 -0.29
N ARG A 278 -0.91 32.44 0.40
CA ARG A 278 -0.80 32.56 1.85
C ARG A 278 -0.98 34.00 2.33
N SER A 279 -0.34 34.94 1.65
CA SER A 279 -0.46 36.37 1.97
C SER A 279 -1.89 36.88 1.76
N ALA A 280 -2.52 36.52 0.65
CA ALA A 280 -3.89 36.93 0.34
C ALA A 280 -4.94 36.29 1.28
N GLU A 281 -4.78 35.00 1.61
CA GLU A 281 -5.63 34.28 2.56
C GLU A 281 -5.52 34.88 3.96
N ALA A 282 -4.30 35.19 4.40
CA ALA A 282 -4.05 35.88 5.68
C ALA A 282 -4.72 37.25 5.74
N GLN A 283 -4.62 38.05 4.68
CA GLN A 283 -5.14 39.42 4.63
C GLN A 283 -6.65 39.49 4.49
N LYS A 284 -7.26 38.65 3.64
CA LYS A 284 -8.68 38.77 3.27
C LYS A 284 -9.63 37.95 4.15
N VAL A 285 -9.15 36.85 4.72
CA VAL A 285 -10.01 35.90 5.45
C VAL A 285 -9.49 35.62 6.87
N GLY A 286 -8.21 35.83 7.12
CA GLY A 286 -7.56 35.46 8.37
C GLY A 286 -7.33 33.95 8.49
N ALA A 287 -6.42 33.56 9.39
CA ALA A 287 -6.15 32.15 9.65
C ALA A 287 -7.32 31.51 10.42
N SER A 288 -7.83 30.37 9.95
CA SER A 288 -8.80 29.57 10.70
C SER A 288 -8.03 28.67 11.66
N GLU A 289 -8.04 28.93 12.96
CA GLU A 289 -7.32 28.11 13.95
C GLU A 289 -5.80 28.01 13.65
N GLY A 290 -5.19 29.06 13.10
CA GLY A 290 -3.78 29.05 12.69
C GLY A 290 -3.48 28.25 11.40
N LYS A 291 -4.52 27.81 10.67
CA LYS A 291 -4.40 27.06 9.41
C LYS A 291 -4.76 27.90 8.18
N PHE A 292 -4.15 27.53 7.06
CA PHE A 292 -4.29 28.18 5.74
C PHE A 292 -4.81 27.16 4.70
N PRO A 293 -6.09 26.77 4.76
CA PRO A 293 -6.63 25.68 3.96
C PRO A 293 -6.49 25.91 2.44
N LEU A 294 -6.66 27.15 1.96
CA LEU A 294 -6.48 27.44 0.53
C LEU A 294 -5.00 27.33 0.14
N SER A 295 -4.10 27.85 0.97
CA SER A 295 -2.66 27.74 0.76
C SER A 295 -2.19 26.29 0.76
N GLU A 296 -2.71 25.44 1.65
CA GLU A 296 -2.41 24.01 1.68
C GLU A 296 -2.90 23.27 0.43
N ALA A 297 -4.12 23.59 -0.04
CA ALA A 297 -4.66 23.05 -1.28
C ALA A 297 -3.81 23.46 -2.48
N VAL A 298 -3.49 24.75 -2.63
CA VAL A 298 -2.63 25.26 -3.71
C VAL A 298 -1.25 24.65 -3.65
N ALA A 299 -0.65 24.59 -2.46
CA ALA A 299 0.64 23.95 -2.27
C ALA A 299 0.61 22.52 -2.80
N ARG A 300 -0.46 21.76 -2.54
CA ARG A 300 -0.60 20.35 -2.94
C ARG A 300 -0.81 20.18 -4.43
N TYR A 301 -1.74 20.92 -4.99
CA TYR A 301 -2.21 20.67 -6.34
C TYR A 301 -1.41 21.41 -7.40
N HIS A 302 -0.83 22.56 -7.07
CA HIS A 302 0.18 23.18 -7.94
C HIS A 302 1.40 22.26 -8.08
N PHE A 303 1.91 21.71 -6.96
CA PHE A 303 3.00 20.75 -6.99
C PHE A 303 2.66 19.49 -7.80
N LYS A 304 1.45 18.93 -7.62
CA LYS A 304 0.99 17.77 -8.41
C LYS A 304 1.03 18.04 -9.91
N LEU A 305 0.61 19.23 -10.34
CA LEU A 305 0.60 19.62 -11.75
C LEU A 305 2.00 19.89 -12.29
N MET A 306 2.91 20.42 -11.47
CA MET A 306 4.30 20.71 -11.86
C MET A 306 5.18 19.45 -11.88
N ALA A 307 4.97 18.52 -10.95
CA ALA A 307 5.73 17.28 -10.82
C ALA A 307 5.07 16.11 -11.59
N TYR A 308 4.67 16.34 -12.84
CA TYR A 308 4.13 15.29 -13.68
C TYR A 308 5.22 14.26 -14.05
N LYS A 309 4.86 12.97 -14.12
CA LYS A 309 5.81 11.90 -14.41
C LYS A 309 6.09 11.82 -15.90
N ASP A 310 7.10 12.58 -16.33
CA ASP A 310 7.64 12.50 -17.68
C ASP A 310 8.86 11.59 -17.78
N GLU A 311 9.39 11.48 -18.99
CA GLU A 311 10.48 10.56 -19.33
C GLU A 311 11.76 10.91 -18.55
N TYR A 312 12.03 12.20 -18.32
CA TYR A 312 13.18 12.66 -17.53
C TYR A 312 13.01 12.32 -16.04
N GLU A 313 11.81 12.49 -15.49
CA GLU A 313 11.53 12.15 -14.09
C GLU A 313 11.55 10.65 -13.86
N VAL A 314 10.98 9.86 -14.77
CA VAL A 314 11.09 8.39 -14.74
C VAL A 314 12.56 8.00 -14.76
N ALA A 315 13.36 8.58 -15.66
CA ALA A 315 14.79 8.32 -15.74
C ALA A 315 15.52 8.68 -14.44
N ARG A 316 15.19 9.82 -13.81
CA ARG A 316 15.76 10.24 -12.52
C ARG A 316 15.45 9.24 -11.41
N LEU A 317 14.21 8.74 -11.33
CA LEU A 317 13.78 7.77 -10.33
C LEU A 317 14.48 6.40 -10.50
N TYR A 318 14.62 5.92 -11.74
CA TYR A 318 15.35 4.67 -12.02
C TYR A 318 16.87 4.81 -11.84
N SER A 319 17.39 6.03 -11.94
CA SER A 319 18.82 6.32 -11.74
C SER A 319 19.19 6.61 -10.29
N ASP A 320 18.21 6.62 -9.37
CA ASP A 320 18.43 6.87 -7.95
C ASP A 320 19.25 5.72 -7.33
N PRO A 321 20.37 5.99 -6.63
CA PRO A 321 21.14 4.96 -5.92
C PRO A 321 20.31 4.18 -4.89
N GLY A 322 19.25 4.78 -4.33
CA GLY A 322 18.28 4.10 -3.48
C GLY A 322 17.48 3.02 -4.20
N PHE A 323 17.15 3.22 -5.48
CA PHE A 323 16.45 2.23 -6.29
C PHE A 323 17.31 0.99 -6.56
N ALA A 324 18.58 1.20 -6.93
CA ALA A 324 19.54 0.12 -7.16
C ALA A 324 19.74 -0.74 -5.88
N ARG A 325 20.00 -0.09 -4.73
CA ARG A 325 20.12 -0.77 -3.44
C ARG A 325 18.86 -1.54 -3.05
N LYS A 326 17.68 -1.03 -3.41
CA LYS A 326 16.42 -1.74 -3.17
C LYS A 326 16.31 -3.01 -3.99
N ILE A 327 16.70 -2.97 -5.27
CA ILE A 327 16.73 -4.18 -6.12
C ILE A 327 17.73 -5.20 -5.58
N GLU A 328 18.95 -4.76 -5.25
CA GLU A 328 19.98 -5.64 -4.67
C GLU A 328 19.53 -6.28 -3.35
N GLY A 329 18.75 -5.57 -2.54
CA GLY A 329 18.19 -6.11 -1.31
C GLY A 329 17.00 -7.06 -1.49
N MET A 330 16.35 -7.07 -2.66
CA MET A 330 15.18 -7.93 -2.94
C MET A 330 15.53 -9.22 -3.70
N PHE A 331 16.68 -9.25 -4.40
CA PHE A 331 17.04 -10.36 -5.28
C PHE A 331 18.46 -10.85 -5.00
N GLU A 332 18.60 -12.13 -4.66
CA GLU A 332 19.90 -12.80 -4.53
C GLU A 332 20.38 -13.35 -5.88
N GLY A 333 21.69 -13.27 -6.17
CA GLY A 333 22.32 -13.84 -7.36
C GLY A 333 22.40 -12.92 -8.60
N GLY A 334 22.71 -13.50 -9.76
CA GLY A 334 22.91 -12.78 -11.03
C GLY A 334 21.60 -12.48 -11.76
N TYR A 335 20.84 -11.49 -11.30
CA TYR A 335 19.57 -11.10 -11.93
C TYR A 335 19.78 -10.23 -13.19
N LYS A 336 18.81 -10.30 -14.12
CA LYS A 336 18.77 -9.44 -15.32
C LYS A 336 17.50 -8.60 -15.30
N LEU A 337 17.67 -7.28 -15.34
CA LEU A 337 16.55 -6.35 -15.42
C LEU A 337 16.04 -6.23 -16.85
N LYS A 338 14.72 -6.36 -17.00
CA LYS A 338 13.99 -6.11 -18.25
C LYS A 338 12.96 -5.02 -18.00
N PHE A 339 12.90 -4.04 -18.89
CA PHE A 339 12.01 -2.88 -18.79
C PHE A 339 10.98 -2.94 -19.92
N HIS A 340 9.70 -2.95 -19.56
CA HIS A 340 8.62 -2.87 -20.53
C HIS A 340 8.16 -1.42 -20.67
N LEU A 341 8.64 -0.74 -21.71
CA LEU A 341 8.37 0.67 -21.96
C LEU A 341 7.55 0.86 -23.23
N ALA A 342 6.83 1.97 -23.29
CA ALA A 342 6.10 2.40 -24.48
C ALA A 342 6.62 3.79 -24.91
N PRO A 343 7.85 3.90 -25.45
CA PRO A 343 8.45 5.20 -25.72
C PRO A 343 7.64 5.96 -26.78
N PRO A 344 7.21 7.21 -26.52
CA PRO A 344 6.33 7.96 -27.43
C PRO A 344 6.88 8.11 -28.85
N ILE A 345 8.21 8.15 -28.99
CA ILE A 345 8.92 8.37 -30.26
C ILE A 345 8.85 7.15 -31.19
N PHE A 346 8.76 5.94 -30.62
CA PHE A 346 8.83 4.68 -31.37
C PHE A 346 7.54 3.88 -31.35
N ASN A 347 6.51 4.36 -30.64
CA ASN A 347 5.28 3.63 -30.45
C ASN A 347 4.23 3.99 -31.51
N LYS A 348 3.92 3.03 -32.39
CA LYS A 348 2.72 3.11 -33.22
C LYS A 348 1.55 2.52 -32.43
N PRO A 349 0.47 3.30 -32.20
CA PRO A 349 -0.73 2.79 -31.54
C PRO A 349 -1.29 1.57 -32.26
N ASP A 350 -1.83 0.62 -31.51
CA ASP A 350 -2.52 -0.54 -32.05
C ASP A 350 -3.72 -0.09 -32.91
N PRO A 351 -3.87 -0.54 -34.16
CA PRO A 351 -4.98 -0.13 -35.03
C PRO A 351 -6.37 -0.52 -34.54
N ARG A 352 -6.50 -1.53 -33.67
CA ARG A 352 -7.78 -2.01 -33.11
C ARG A 352 -8.13 -1.35 -31.78
N THR A 353 -7.16 -1.11 -30.91
CA THR A 353 -7.41 -0.57 -29.55
C THR A 353 -7.01 0.89 -29.39
N GLY A 354 -6.19 1.43 -30.30
CA GLY A 354 -5.64 2.78 -30.20
C GLY A 354 -4.57 2.94 -29.11
N GLU A 355 -4.10 1.84 -28.51
CA GLU A 355 -3.19 1.86 -27.36
C GLU A 355 -1.72 1.67 -27.76
N ALA A 356 -0.82 2.28 -26.98
CA ALA A 356 0.61 2.21 -27.19
C ALA A 356 1.17 0.81 -26.82
N ARG A 357 1.78 0.09 -27.78
CA ARG A 357 2.34 -1.25 -27.56
C ARG A 357 3.61 -1.21 -26.70
N LYS A 358 3.66 -1.96 -25.61
CA LYS A 358 4.86 -2.06 -24.76
C LYS A 358 5.93 -2.88 -25.46
N SER A 359 7.16 -2.36 -25.51
CA SER A 359 8.35 -3.02 -26.01
C SER A 359 9.28 -3.38 -24.85
N GLU A 360 9.97 -4.52 -24.96
CA GLU A 360 10.94 -4.98 -23.95
C GLU A 360 12.32 -4.39 -24.23
N PHE A 361 12.93 -3.83 -23.19
CA PHE A 361 14.29 -3.28 -23.20
C PHE A 361 15.14 -3.99 -22.14
N GLY A 362 16.38 -4.33 -22.49
CA GLY A 362 17.31 -5.03 -21.61
C GLY A 362 17.99 -4.13 -20.56
N PRO A 363 18.97 -4.69 -19.81
CA PRO A 363 19.65 -4.00 -18.71
C PRO A 363 20.35 -2.69 -19.09
N TRP A 364 20.73 -2.52 -20.37
CA TRP A 364 21.36 -1.30 -20.88
C TRP A 364 20.51 -0.04 -20.64
N MET A 365 19.20 -0.21 -20.48
CA MET A 365 18.26 0.88 -20.20
C MET A 365 18.58 1.62 -18.89
N MET A 366 19.20 0.98 -17.91
CA MET A 366 19.66 1.65 -16.68
C MET A 366 20.75 2.69 -16.96
N THR A 367 21.61 2.45 -17.95
CA THR A 367 22.60 3.44 -18.39
C THR A 367 21.93 4.55 -19.19
N ALA A 368 20.95 4.22 -20.03
CA ALA A 368 20.17 5.21 -20.77
C ALA A 368 19.40 6.15 -19.82
N PHE A 369 18.76 5.63 -18.77
CA PHE A 369 18.10 6.44 -17.75
C PHE A 369 19.07 7.38 -17.04
N ARG A 370 20.29 6.94 -16.72
CA ARG A 370 21.31 7.81 -16.10
C ARG A 370 21.70 9.00 -16.97
N ILE A 371 21.78 8.79 -18.28
CA ILE A 371 22.05 9.86 -19.25
C ILE A 371 20.82 10.77 -19.35
N LEU A 372 19.64 10.19 -19.56
CA LEU A 372 18.39 10.93 -19.75
C LEU A 372 18.05 11.80 -18.52
N ALA A 373 18.31 11.32 -17.31
CA ALA A 373 18.11 12.09 -16.07
C ALA A 373 18.95 13.40 -16.04
N LYS A 374 20.13 13.41 -16.64
CA LYS A 374 20.99 14.61 -16.75
C LYS A 374 20.49 15.60 -17.81
N LEU A 375 19.68 15.14 -18.76
CA LEU A 375 19.10 15.96 -19.82
C LEU A 375 17.78 16.62 -19.42
N LYS A 376 17.41 16.62 -18.13
CA LYS A 376 16.20 17.28 -17.62
C LYS A 376 16.08 18.76 -18.01
N GLY A 377 17.20 19.46 -18.26
CA GLY A 377 17.20 20.84 -18.75
C GLY A 377 16.57 21.03 -20.13
N LEU A 378 16.44 19.96 -20.93
CA LEU A 378 15.75 20.00 -22.22
C LEU A 378 14.23 20.06 -22.05
N ARG A 379 13.69 19.69 -20.89
CA ARG A 379 12.24 19.66 -20.63
C ARG A 379 11.59 20.99 -20.99
N GLY A 380 10.57 20.94 -21.85
CA GLY A 380 9.81 22.12 -22.26
C GLY A 380 10.54 23.06 -23.22
N THR A 381 11.77 22.76 -23.63
CA THR A 381 12.50 23.51 -24.66
C THR A 381 12.14 23.00 -26.07
N PRO A 382 12.50 23.74 -27.14
CA PRO A 382 12.35 23.24 -28.51
C PRO A 382 13.12 21.94 -28.79
N PHE A 383 14.14 21.64 -28.00
CA PHE A 383 14.95 20.41 -28.11
C PHE A 383 14.37 19.24 -27.29
N ASP A 384 13.18 19.41 -26.69
CA ASP A 384 12.48 18.36 -25.95
C ASP A 384 11.83 17.35 -26.91
N ALA A 385 12.57 16.28 -27.25
CA ALA A 385 12.07 15.23 -28.14
C ALA A 385 10.79 14.53 -27.62
N PHE A 386 10.57 14.51 -26.30
CA PHE A 386 9.37 13.92 -25.68
C PHE A 386 8.24 14.94 -25.54
N GLY A 387 8.59 16.22 -25.42
CA GLY A 387 7.67 17.32 -25.12
C GLY A 387 6.68 17.67 -26.23
N MET A 388 6.83 17.16 -27.44
CA MET A 388 5.97 17.52 -28.58
C MET A 388 4.61 16.80 -28.59
N SER A 389 4.44 15.76 -27.77
CA SER A 389 3.19 15.00 -27.70
C SER A 389 2.02 15.86 -27.19
N ALA A 390 0.80 15.50 -27.60
CA ALA A 390 -0.42 16.19 -27.14
C ALA A 390 -0.58 16.11 -25.62
N GLU A 391 -0.16 15.01 -25.00
CA GLU A 391 -0.19 14.81 -23.54
C GLU A 391 0.77 15.77 -22.83
N ARG A 392 2.05 15.85 -23.26
CA ARG A 392 3.04 16.74 -22.64
C ARG A 392 2.69 18.22 -22.83
N LYS A 393 2.13 18.57 -23.99
CA LYS A 393 1.59 19.93 -24.24
C LYS A 393 0.44 20.25 -23.29
N ALA A 394 -0.49 19.31 -23.07
CA ALA A 394 -1.60 19.49 -22.15
C ALA A 394 -1.12 19.64 -20.70
N GLU A 395 -0.18 18.81 -20.24
CA GLU A 395 0.38 18.92 -18.87
C GLU A 395 1.02 20.28 -18.60
N ARG A 396 1.83 20.79 -19.54
CA ARG A 396 2.44 22.13 -19.40
C ARG A 396 1.40 23.23 -19.41
N ARG A 397 0.35 23.10 -20.22
CA ARG A 397 -0.75 24.07 -20.29
C ARG A 397 -1.53 24.10 -18.97
N LEU A 398 -1.79 22.94 -18.35
CA LEU A 398 -2.51 22.84 -17.09
C LEU A 398 -1.86 23.60 -15.93
N ILE A 399 -0.52 23.71 -15.91
CA ILE A 399 0.18 24.50 -14.89
C ILE A 399 -0.20 25.98 -15.01
N GLY A 400 -0.16 26.54 -16.22
CA GLY A 400 -0.52 27.94 -16.46
C GLY A 400 -2.01 28.21 -16.27
N GLU A 401 -2.87 27.29 -16.72
CA GLU A 401 -4.32 27.39 -16.47
C GLU A 401 -4.62 27.40 -14.96
N TYR A 402 -3.97 26.52 -14.18
CA TYR A 402 -4.14 26.48 -12.73
C TYR A 402 -3.66 27.76 -12.04
N GLU A 403 -2.52 28.31 -12.45
CA GLU A 403 -2.02 29.59 -11.95
C GLU A 403 -2.99 30.74 -12.24
N ALA A 404 -3.62 30.75 -13.42
CA ALA A 404 -4.64 31.73 -13.79
C ALA A 404 -5.92 31.54 -12.95
N THR A 405 -6.38 30.30 -12.76
CA THR A 405 -7.52 29.98 -11.88
C THR A 405 -7.24 30.49 -10.46
N VAL A 406 -6.07 30.19 -9.89
CA VAL A 406 -5.70 30.67 -8.55
C VAL A 406 -5.64 32.18 -8.50
N ALA A 407 -5.11 32.85 -9.53
CA ALA A 407 -5.10 34.31 -9.60
C ALA A 407 -6.52 34.89 -9.54
N GLU A 408 -7.48 34.33 -10.30
CA GLU A 408 -8.89 34.72 -10.27
C GLU A 408 -9.53 34.51 -8.88
N LEU A 409 -9.25 33.37 -8.23
CA LEU A 409 -9.73 33.11 -6.87
C LEU A 409 -9.25 34.17 -5.89
N LEU A 410 -7.98 34.57 -5.99
CA LEU A 410 -7.38 35.55 -5.09
C LEU A 410 -7.95 36.97 -5.26
N GLU A 411 -8.46 37.33 -6.43
CA GLU A 411 -9.07 38.65 -6.66
C GLU A 411 -10.33 38.84 -5.82
N HIS A 412 -11.16 37.79 -5.73
CA HIS A 412 -12.48 37.83 -5.08
C HIS A 412 -12.58 37.02 -3.79
N LEU A 413 -11.45 36.52 -3.26
CA LEU A 413 -11.44 35.72 -2.03
C LEU A 413 -12.03 36.50 -0.83
N ASP A 414 -12.98 35.88 -0.13
CA ASP A 414 -13.55 36.37 1.13
C ASP A 414 -13.82 35.18 2.09
N GLY A 415 -14.36 35.50 3.27
CA GLY A 415 -14.62 34.49 4.31
C GLY A 415 -15.73 33.50 3.97
N GLU A 416 -16.70 33.89 3.16
CA GLU A 416 -17.85 33.06 2.81
C GLU A 416 -17.51 32.10 1.66
N ASN A 417 -16.71 32.56 0.69
CA ASN A 417 -16.32 31.80 -0.49
C ASN A 417 -15.02 30.99 -0.33
N ARG A 418 -14.30 31.11 0.81
CA ARG A 418 -13.06 30.36 1.08
C ARG A 418 -13.19 28.86 0.86
N LYS A 419 -14.29 28.25 1.33
CA LYS A 419 -14.52 26.79 1.16
C LYS A 419 -14.60 26.40 -0.32
N LEU A 420 -15.29 27.22 -1.11
CA LEU A 420 -15.43 26.99 -2.55
C LEU A 420 -14.10 27.21 -3.29
N ALA A 421 -13.32 28.23 -2.91
CA ALA A 421 -11.97 28.44 -3.43
C ALA A 421 -11.05 27.24 -3.16
N VAL A 422 -11.13 26.64 -1.97
CA VAL A 422 -10.40 25.41 -1.62
C VAL A 422 -10.82 24.24 -2.50
N GLU A 423 -12.12 24.08 -2.75
CA GLU A 423 -12.63 23.02 -3.62
C GLU A 423 -12.14 23.18 -5.07
N ILE A 424 -12.17 24.41 -5.61
CA ILE A 424 -11.65 24.73 -6.94
C ILE A 424 -10.16 24.44 -7.03
N ALA A 425 -9.38 24.91 -6.05
CA ALA A 425 -7.94 24.65 -5.99
C ALA A 425 -7.61 23.15 -5.87
N SER A 426 -8.58 22.34 -5.42
CA SER A 426 -8.45 20.89 -5.23
C SER A 426 -8.84 20.03 -6.43
N VAL A 427 -9.42 20.61 -7.48
CA VAL A 427 -9.85 19.86 -8.69
C VAL A 427 -8.75 18.98 -9.30
N PRO A 428 -7.45 19.37 -9.34
CA PRO A 428 -6.40 18.50 -9.86
C PRO A 428 -6.27 17.15 -9.15
N GLU A 429 -6.89 16.97 -7.97
CA GLU A 429 -7.02 15.68 -7.30
C GLU A 429 -7.61 14.59 -8.21
N HIS A 430 -8.60 14.95 -9.02
CA HIS A 430 -9.35 14.03 -9.87
C HIS A 430 -8.57 13.60 -11.12
N ILE A 431 -7.53 14.34 -11.50
CA ILE A 431 -6.65 14.00 -12.63
C ILE A 431 -5.70 12.87 -12.19
N ARG A 432 -6.02 11.63 -12.55
CA ARG A 432 -5.33 10.40 -12.13
C ARG A 432 -5.09 9.45 -13.31
N GLY A 433 -4.19 8.49 -13.14
CA GLY A 433 -3.85 7.50 -14.17
C GLY A 433 -2.84 8.01 -15.21
N PHE A 434 -2.71 7.25 -16.31
CA PHE A 434 -1.77 7.49 -17.41
C PHE A 434 -2.47 7.37 -18.77
N GLY A 435 -1.97 8.06 -19.80
CA GLY A 435 -2.48 7.92 -21.17
C GLY A 435 -3.98 8.23 -21.30
N HIS A 436 -4.74 7.31 -21.90
CA HIS A 436 -6.17 7.51 -22.17
C HIS A 436 -7.01 7.63 -20.88
N VAL A 437 -6.63 6.93 -19.80
CA VAL A 437 -7.30 7.04 -18.49
C VAL A 437 -7.13 8.46 -17.94
N LYS A 438 -5.90 8.99 -17.99
CA LYS A 438 -5.62 10.36 -17.54
C LYS A 438 -6.39 11.40 -18.34
N ARG A 439 -6.51 11.20 -19.66
CA ARG A 439 -7.28 12.08 -20.53
C ARG A 439 -8.76 12.12 -20.16
N ARG A 440 -9.41 10.97 -19.94
CA ARG A 440 -10.81 10.92 -19.50
C ARG A 440 -11.01 11.65 -18.16
N HIS A 441 -10.14 11.38 -17.19
CA HIS A 441 -10.19 12.01 -15.88
C HIS A 441 -9.92 13.52 -15.94
N LEU A 442 -9.07 13.96 -16.88
CA LEU A 442 -8.84 15.37 -17.14
C LEU A 442 -10.10 16.06 -17.68
N ASP A 443 -10.79 15.44 -18.64
CA ASP A 443 -12.02 15.99 -19.23
C ASP A 443 -13.12 16.13 -18.17
N GLU A 444 -13.28 15.14 -17.30
CA GLU A 444 -14.20 15.18 -16.16
C GLU A 444 -13.81 16.25 -15.13
N ALA A 445 -12.52 16.33 -14.77
CA ALA A 445 -12.02 17.35 -13.86
C ALA A 445 -12.26 18.77 -14.42
N LYS A 446 -12.10 18.98 -15.73
CA LYS A 446 -12.37 20.26 -16.38
C LYS A 446 -13.84 20.65 -16.38
N LYS A 447 -14.75 19.68 -16.54
CA LYS A 447 -16.20 19.93 -16.36
C LYS A 447 -16.52 20.35 -14.93
N LYS A 448 -15.93 19.67 -13.94
CA LYS A 448 -16.10 20.04 -12.52
C LYS A 448 -15.52 21.42 -12.21
N GLU A 449 -14.31 21.73 -12.70
CA GLU A 449 -13.67 23.05 -12.56
C GLU A 449 -14.59 24.15 -13.08
N ALA A 450 -15.14 23.98 -14.29
CA ALA A 450 -16.03 24.96 -14.90
C ALA A 450 -17.30 25.20 -14.07
N GLY A 451 -17.92 24.13 -13.54
CA GLY A 451 -19.10 24.24 -12.68
C GLY A 451 -18.80 24.98 -11.37
N LEU A 452 -17.69 24.65 -10.71
CA LEU A 452 -17.28 25.31 -9.46
C LEU A 452 -16.90 26.77 -9.69
N LEU A 453 -16.19 27.09 -10.78
CA LEU A 453 -15.85 28.48 -11.13
C LEU A 453 -17.10 29.31 -11.46
N ALA A 454 -18.09 28.72 -12.12
CA ALA A 454 -19.38 29.40 -12.34
C ALA A 454 -20.07 29.73 -11.00
N ALA A 455 -20.10 28.79 -10.06
CA ALA A 455 -20.63 29.02 -8.71
C ALA A 455 -19.84 30.11 -7.96
N PHE A 456 -18.51 30.10 -8.05
CA PHE A 456 -17.65 31.10 -7.40
C PHE A 456 -17.89 32.50 -7.96
N ARG A 457 -18.02 32.62 -9.28
CA ARG A 457 -18.37 33.89 -9.95
C ARG A 457 -19.78 34.37 -9.60
N ALA A 458 -20.73 33.46 -9.39
CA ALA A 458 -22.10 33.80 -8.98
C ALA A 458 -22.19 34.23 -7.52
N SER A 459 -21.27 33.79 -6.66
CA SER A 459 -21.18 34.20 -5.24
C SER A 459 -20.62 35.62 -5.03
N ARG A 460 -20.31 36.35 -6.11
CA ARG A 460 -19.85 37.75 -6.01
C ARG A 460 -20.97 38.60 -5.41
N PRO A 461 -20.72 39.40 -4.35
CA PRO A 461 -21.69 40.38 -3.90
C PRO A 461 -21.96 41.33 -5.07
N SER A 462 -23.23 41.48 -5.44
CA SER A 462 -23.63 42.50 -6.39
C SER A 462 -23.15 43.84 -5.84
N VAL A 463 -22.35 44.56 -6.63
CA VAL A 463 -22.11 45.97 -6.39
C VAL A 463 -23.50 46.60 -6.44
N ARG A 464 -24.09 46.90 -5.28
CA ARG A 464 -25.28 47.74 -5.19
C ARG A 464 -24.90 49.04 -5.88
N ALA A 465 -25.50 49.28 -7.05
CA ALA A 465 -25.49 50.57 -7.70
C ALA A 465 -25.94 51.61 -6.67
N ALA A 466 -25.15 52.68 -6.58
CA ALA A 466 -25.38 53.84 -5.72
C ALA A 466 -26.70 54.53 -6.05
#